data_AF-D1CD95-F1
#
_entry.id   AF-D1CD95-F1
#
_cell.length_a   1.000
_cell.length_b   1.000
_cell.length_c   1.000
_cell.angle_alpha   90.00
_cell.angle_beta   90.00
_cell.angle_gamma   90.00
#
_symmetry.space_group_name_H-M   'P 1'
#
loop_
_entity.id
_entity.type
_entity.pdbx_description
1 polymer ?
#
loop_
_entity_poly.entity_id
_entity_poly.type
_entity_poly.pdbx_seq_one_letter_code
_entity_poly.pdbx_strand_id
1 'polypeptide(L)'
;MIKKDHMTVAELKHMLHKERMEAIATRDPLAIKYADSRWEVITQLIAGKKDDEELDLKRVTVGVKAASEVLGYTPQQVRKLIREKRLDAHKEGEQWRIPLKSIL
;
A
#
# COMPACT_ATOMS: atom_id res chain seq x y z
N MET A 1 8.08 -6.64 -15.33
CA MET A 1 7.17 -5.50 -15.06
C MET A 1 8.01 -4.39 -14.44
N ILE A 2 8.23 -3.27 -15.13
CA ILE A 2 9.02 -2.15 -14.59
C ILE A 2 8.17 -1.54 -13.46
N LYS A 3 8.55 -1.76 -12.19
CA LYS A 3 7.91 -1.06 -11.07
C LYS A 3 8.27 0.41 -11.21
N LYS A 4 7.35 1.21 -11.73
CA LYS A 4 7.44 2.68 -11.75
C LYS A 4 7.69 3.14 -10.31
N ASP A 5 8.85 3.77 -10.06
CA ASP A 5 9.17 4.37 -8.76
C ASP A 5 8.32 5.62 -8.50
N HIS A 6 7.81 6.22 -9.57
CA HIS A 6 6.99 7.42 -9.56
C HIS A 6 5.68 7.17 -10.30
N MET A 7 4.59 7.71 -9.76
CA MET A 7 3.30 7.74 -10.44
C MET A 7 2.49 8.93 -9.96
N THR A 8 1.60 9.41 -10.81
CA THR A 8 0.64 10.44 -10.42
C THR A 8 -0.39 9.87 -9.43
N VAL A 9 -0.99 10.74 -8.62
CA VAL A 9 -2.12 10.39 -7.76
C VAL A 9 -3.27 9.77 -8.58
N ALA A 10 -3.53 10.30 -9.79
CA ALA A 10 -4.53 9.75 -10.71
C ALA A 10 -4.20 8.30 -11.14
N GLU A 11 -2.96 8.02 -11.53
CA GLU A 11 -2.51 6.67 -11.89
C GLU A 11 -2.66 5.70 -10.71
N LEU A 12 -2.29 6.13 -9.50
CA LEU A 12 -2.43 5.31 -8.29
C LEU A 12 -3.89 4.99 -7.99
N LYS A 13 -4.78 5.99 -8.03
CA LYS A 13 -6.22 5.81 -7.86
C LYS A 13 -6.79 4.86 -8.93
N HIS A 14 -6.40 5.03 -10.19
CA HIS A 14 -6.85 4.17 -11.27
C HIS A 14 -6.43 2.70 -11.07
N MET A 15 -5.18 2.48 -10.66
CA MET A 15 -4.65 1.14 -10.36
C MET A 15 -5.43 0.46 -9.24
N LEU A 16 -5.63 1.15 -8.11
CA LEU A 16 -6.38 0.62 -6.96
C LEU A 16 -7.84 0.36 -7.31
N HIS A 17 -8.45 1.24 -8.10
CA HIS A 17 -9.83 1.06 -8.54
C HIS A 17 -9.97 -0.16 -9.45
N LYS A 18 -9.03 -0.34 -10.39
CA LYS A 18 -8.99 -1.50 -11.27
C LYS A 18 -8.84 -2.80 -10.46
N GLU A 19 -7.89 -2.85 -9.53
CA GLU A 19 -7.70 -3.99 -8.64
C GLU A 19 -8.97 -4.34 -7.87
N ARG A 20 -9.64 -3.33 -7.30
CA ARG A 20 -10.90 -3.50 -6.58
C ARG A 20 -11.99 -4.11 -7.46
N MET A 21 -12.13 -3.62 -8.69
CA MET A 21 -13.10 -4.16 -9.63
C MET A 21 -12.79 -5.60 -10.05
N GLU A 22 -11.51 -5.92 -10.25
CA GLU A 22 -11.06 -7.28 -10.52
C GLU A 22 -11.37 -8.22 -9.35
N ALA A 23 -11.13 -7.79 -8.11
CA ALA A 23 -11.46 -8.56 -6.92
C ALA A 23 -12.98 -8.79 -6.77
N ILE A 24 -13.81 -7.77 -7.05
CA ILE A 24 -15.28 -7.93 -7.07
C ILE A 24 -15.70 -8.97 -8.11
N ALA A 25 -15.05 -9.00 -9.26
CA ALA A 25 -15.36 -9.95 -10.33
C ALA A 25 -15.05 -11.41 -9.94
N THR A 26 -14.08 -11.67 -9.06
CA THR A 26 -13.77 -13.05 -8.61
C THR A 26 -14.83 -13.64 -7.70
N ARG A 27 -15.67 -12.81 -7.06
CA ARG A 27 -16.64 -13.21 -6.04
C ARG A 27 -16.01 -13.90 -4.82
N ASP A 28 -14.70 -13.72 -4.60
CA ASP A 28 -14.02 -14.19 -3.39
C ASP A 28 -14.11 -13.12 -2.29
N PRO A 29 -14.81 -13.39 -1.16
CA PRO A 29 -14.94 -12.43 -0.07
C PRO A 29 -13.62 -11.94 0.52
N LEU A 30 -12.59 -12.79 0.55
CA LEU A 30 -11.27 -12.40 1.05
C LEU A 30 -10.57 -11.48 0.07
N ALA A 31 -10.60 -11.79 -1.22
CA ALA A 31 -10.02 -10.93 -2.26
C ALA A 31 -10.66 -9.54 -2.24
N ILE A 32 -11.99 -9.48 -2.16
CA ILE A 32 -12.75 -8.22 -2.08
C ILE A 32 -12.33 -7.44 -0.83
N LYS A 33 -12.33 -8.08 0.33
CA LYS A 33 -11.94 -7.44 1.60
C LYS A 33 -10.53 -6.84 1.54
N TYR A 34 -9.56 -7.56 0.98
CA TYR A 34 -8.19 -7.07 0.88
C TYR A 34 -8.05 -5.92 -0.10
N ALA A 35 -8.73 -5.97 -1.24
CA ALA A 35 -8.73 -4.87 -2.20
C ALA A 35 -9.41 -3.61 -1.62
N ASP A 36 -10.53 -3.78 -0.90
CA ASP A 36 -11.19 -2.68 -0.17
C ASP A 36 -10.26 -2.07 0.89
N SER A 37 -9.59 -2.91 1.69
CA SER A 37 -8.64 -2.44 2.72
C SER A 37 -7.50 -1.62 2.10
N ARG A 38 -6.94 -2.09 0.96
CA ARG A 38 -5.91 -1.35 0.22
C ARG A 38 -6.43 -0.02 -0.30
N TRP A 39 -7.61 -0.03 -0.91
CA TRP A 39 -8.25 1.19 -1.39
C TRP A 39 -8.40 2.23 -0.28
N GLU A 40 -8.99 1.85 0.85
CA GLU A 40 -9.23 2.76 1.97
C GLU A 40 -7.94 3.36 2.53
N VAL A 41 -6.96 2.51 2.87
CA VAL A 41 -5.71 2.96 3.48
C VAL A 41 -4.94 3.90 2.54
N ILE A 42 -4.80 3.52 1.27
CA ILE A 42 -3.99 4.29 0.33
C ILE A 42 -4.70 5.58 -0.06
N THR A 43 -6.01 5.57 -0.28
CA THR A 43 -6.76 6.81 -0.60
C THR A 43 -6.78 7.81 0.54
N GLN A 44 -6.83 7.35 1.79
CA GLN A 44 -6.66 8.22 2.97
C GLN A 44 -5.26 8.82 3.04
N LEU A 45 -4.22 8.05 2.72
CA LEU A 45 -2.83 8.53 2.73
C LEU A 45 -2.56 9.64 1.72
N ILE A 46 -3.21 9.57 0.55
CA ILE A 46 -3.10 10.58 -0.52
C ILE A 46 -4.23 11.62 -0.45
N ALA A 47 -5.05 11.62 0.60
CA ALA A 47 -6.12 12.59 0.76
C ALA A 47 -5.54 14.01 0.80
N GLY A 48 -6.12 14.92 0.01
CA GLY A 48 -5.66 16.30 -0.11
C GLY A 48 -4.56 16.53 -1.16
N LYS A 49 -4.04 15.47 -1.79
CA LYS A 49 -3.14 15.59 -2.95
C LYS A 49 -3.94 15.78 -4.24
N LYS A 50 -3.38 16.53 -5.18
CA LYS A 50 -4.00 16.73 -6.50
C LYS A 50 -3.78 15.52 -7.40
N ASP A 51 -4.69 15.28 -8.32
CA ASP A 51 -4.64 14.11 -9.22
C ASP A 51 -3.41 14.11 -10.14
N ASP A 52 -2.91 15.29 -10.53
CA ASP A 52 -1.70 15.48 -11.33
C ASP A 52 -0.40 15.50 -10.50
N GLU A 53 -0.49 15.44 -9.17
CA GLU A 53 0.69 15.42 -8.29
C GLU A 53 1.45 14.10 -8.45
N GLU A 54 2.77 14.21 -8.65
CA GLU A 54 3.65 13.05 -8.76
C GLU A 54 4.06 12.54 -7.36
N LEU A 55 3.92 11.23 -7.16
CA LEU A 55 4.28 10.52 -5.94
C LEU A 55 5.55 9.70 -6.17
N ASP A 56 6.57 9.92 -5.35
CA ASP A 56 7.69 8.98 -5.20
C ASP A 56 7.29 7.86 -4.23
N LEU A 57 7.01 6.67 -4.75
CA LEU A 57 6.55 5.51 -3.99
C LEU A 57 7.61 4.96 -3.01
N LYS A 58 8.89 5.35 -3.16
CA LYS A 58 9.95 5.01 -2.20
C LYS A 58 9.95 5.95 -0.99
N ARG A 59 9.50 7.19 -1.18
CA ARG A 59 9.46 8.23 -0.13
C ARG A 59 8.15 8.27 0.63
N VAL A 60 7.04 8.00 -0.05
CA VAL A 60 5.75 7.87 0.64
C VAL A 60 5.77 6.57 1.44
N THR A 61 5.63 6.70 2.76
CA THR A 61 5.71 5.57 3.69
C THR A 61 4.47 5.45 4.55
N VAL A 62 4.23 4.23 5.02
CA VAL A 62 3.18 3.91 5.99
C VAL A 62 3.75 3.24 7.23
N GLY A 63 3.02 3.30 8.34
CA GLY A 63 3.35 2.55 9.54
C GLY A 63 2.97 1.07 9.42
N VAL A 64 3.43 0.26 10.39
CA VAL A 64 3.15 -1.18 10.47
C VAL A 64 1.66 -1.51 10.43
N LYS A 65 0.81 -0.70 11.08
CA LYS A 65 -0.65 -0.93 11.11
C LYS A 65 -1.24 -0.84 9.70
N ALA A 66 -1.04 0.28 9.03
CA ALA A 66 -1.51 0.50 7.66
C ALA A 66 -0.94 -0.53 6.68
N ALA A 67 0.35 -0.87 6.78
CA ALA A 67 0.93 -1.94 5.96
C ALA A 67 0.29 -3.31 6.22
N SER A 68 -0.12 -3.60 7.46
CA SER A 68 -0.78 -4.86 7.80
C SER A 68 -2.16 -4.97 7.15
N GLU A 69 -2.90 -3.87 7.10
CA GLU A 69 -4.20 -3.78 6.42
C GLU A 69 -4.04 -3.92 4.90
N VAL A 70 -3.04 -3.25 4.31
CA VAL A 70 -2.73 -3.32 2.86
C VAL A 70 -2.32 -4.73 2.42
N LEU A 71 -1.47 -5.39 3.21
CA LEU A 71 -0.95 -6.73 2.89
C LEU A 71 -1.87 -7.88 3.31
N GLY A 72 -2.90 -7.61 4.11
CA GLY A 72 -3.75 -8.66 4.67
C GLY A 72 -3.07 -9.51 5.76
N TYR A 73 -2.07 -8.94 6.44
CA TYR A 73 -1.31 -9.59 7.51
C TYR A 73 -1.64 -8.98 8.87
N THR A 74 -1.21 -9.65 9.95
CA THR A 74 -1.20 -9.04 11.28
C THR A 74 0.01 -8.12 11.45
N PRO A 75 -0.04 -7.11 12.35
CA PRO A 75 1.12 -6.27 12.66
C PRO A 75 2.37 -7.07 13.09
N GLN A 76 2.17 -8.19 13.78
CA GLN A 76 3.26 -9.08 14.21
C GLN A 76 3.92 -9.80 13.02
N GLN A 77 3.12 -10.25 12.05
CA GLN A 77 3.62 -10.83 10.79
C GLN A 77 4.39 -9.78 9.98
N VAL A 78 3.88 -8.55 9.87
CA VAL A 78 4.62 -7.46 9.20
C VAL A 78 5.97 -7.20 9.88
N ARG A 79 6.00 -7.09 11.21
CA ARG A 79 7.27 -6.94 11.96
C ARG A 79 8.20 -8.13 11.79
N LYS A 80 7.67 -9.35 11.61
CA LYS A 80 8.46 -10.54 11.31
C LYS A 80 9.09 -10.41 9.92
N LEU A 81 8.34 -10.02 8.89
CA LEU A 81 8.85 -9.81 7.53
C LEU A 81 9.95 -8.74 7.46
N ILE A 82 9.80 -7.65 8.22
CA ILE A 82 10.83 -6.61 8.35
C ILE A 82 12.12 -7.20 8.95
N ARG A 83 11.99 -7.93 10.07
CA ARG A 83 13.15 -8.56 10.73
C ARG A 83 13.85 -9.59 9.85
N GLU A 84 13.09 -10.32 9.04
CA GLU A 84 13.59 -11.30 8.08
C GLU A 84 14.14 -10.66 6.79
N LYS A 85 14.13 -9.32 6.67
CA LYS A 85 14.52 -8.58 5.46
C LYS A 85 13.73 -8.98 4.21
N ARG A 86 12.50 -9.45 4.40
CA ARG A 86 11.56 -9.80 3.32
C ARG A 86 10.61 -8.67 2.96
N LEU A 87 10.58 -7.62 3.77
CA LEU A 87 9.84 -6.40 3.54
C LEU A 87 10.76 -5.22 3.85
N ASP A 88 10.95 -4.33 2.86
CA ASP A 88 11.76 -3.13 3.06
C ASP A 88 11.08 -2.20 4.05
N ALA A 89 11.83 -1.76 5.05
CA ALA A 89 11.41 -0.76 6.01
C ALA A 89 12.63 -0.07 6.61
N HIS A 90 12.43 1.16 7.09
CA HIS A 90 13.44 1.87 7.88
C HIS A 90 12.81 2.39 9.18
N LYS A 91 13.65 2.69 10.17
CA LYS A 91 13.19 3.35 11.39
C LYS A 91 13.21 4.86 11.20
N GLU A 92 12.13 5.50 11.59
CA GLU A 92 12.03 6.94 11.77
C GLU A 92 11.66 7.18 13.24
N GLY A 93 12.63 7.60 14.04
CA GLY A 93 12.53 7.55 15.50
C GLY A 93 12.33 6.11 16.00
N GLU A 94 11.25 5.89 16.75
CA GLU A 94 10.89 4.56 17.28
C GLU A 94 9.94 3.77 16.38
N GLN A 95 9.48 4.36 15.26
CA GLN A 95 8.46 3.76 14.41
C GLN A 95 9.08 3.19 13.13
N TRP A 96 8.57 2.04 12.71
CA TRP A 96 8.90 1.47 11.40
C TRP A 96 8.07 2.16 10.31
N ARG A 97 8.77 2.61 9.27
CA ARG A 97 8.22 3.19 8.05
C ARG A 97 8.47 2.26 6.87
N ILE A 98 7.40 1.93 6.15
CA ILE A 98 7.39 0.99 5.03
C ILE A 98 7.04 1.77 3.77
N PRO A 99 7.92 1.83 2.76
CA PRO A 99 7.62 2.50 1.49
C PRO A 99 6.44 1.88 0.78
N LEU A 100 5.63 2.70 0.09
CA LEU A 100 4.50 2.21 -0.70
C LEU A 100 4.94 1.21 -1.78
N LYS A 101 6.10 1.42 -2.40
CA LYS A 101 6.69 0.52 -3.41
C LYS A 101 6.81 -0.94 -2.92
N SER A 102 6.93 -1.14 -1.61
CA SER A 102 7.15 -2.44 -0.99
C SER A 102 5.86 -3.19 -0.68
N ILE A 103 4.70 -2.51 -0.75
CA ILE A 103 3.38 -3.07 -0.41
C ILE A 103 2.34 -2.91 -1.53
N LEU A 104 2.74 -2.30 -2.65
CA LEU A 104 2.04 -2.24 -3.93
C LEU A 104 2.80 -3.07 -4.99
#